data_AF-A0A6C0DPG3-F1
#
_entry.id   AF-A0A6C0DPG3-F1
#
_cell.length_a   1.000
_cell.length_b   1.000
_cell.length_c   1.000
_cell.angle_alpha   90.00
_cell.angle_beta   90.00
_cell.angle_gamma   90.00
#
_symmetry.space_group_name_H-M   'P 1'
#
loop_
_entity.id
_entity.type
_entity.pdbx_description
1 polymer ?
#
loop_
_entity_poly.entity_id
_entity_poly.type
_entity_poly.pdbx_seq_one_letter_code
_entity_poly.pdbx_strand_id
1 'polypeptide(L)'
;MNEIVLWFNSIYNVGSLFVNSVIFQIKSIDWRTHATNLFLLYCKIASQVKTSYSFYYDNYSIFRDFADTCVYGVKYLVSGALNRRIEPLHTNWISCSYLSFNKSLYQPQYNFVEYFVPIYGDVMEDFSLLEYFKEWFKISLDEVNNENNLIIDAVITTKSSSNRYCRVCNSKNKDIPMSLSDTKSNIRFISIDIYMPAISKDPYVLDLDTDSYLVDNVLFTPAFVRRLMEYNVNSSTFDINYTVKIMDNNIHSFELDSTQYIILEKDGYKIITNC
;
A
#
# COMPACT_ATOMS: atom_id res chain seq x y z
N MET A 1 -9.10 77.34 14.78
CA MET A 1 -8.12 76.32 14.28
C MET A 1 -7.54 75.50 15.44
N ASN A 2 -7.09 76.11 16.54
CA ASN A 2 -6.54 75.40 17.71
C ASN A 2 -7.53 74.47 18.45
N GLU A 3 -8.80 74.83 18.56
CA GLU A 3 -9.80 74.01 19.26
C GLU A 3 -10.12 72.69 18.54
N ILE A 4 -10.11 72.72 17.20
CA ILE A 4 -10.35 71.53 16.37
C ILE A 4 -9.19 70.53 16.56
N VAL A 5 -7.95 71.01 16.59
CA VAL A 5 -6.76 70.18 16.82
C VAL A 5 -6.77 69.56 18.21
N LEU A 6 -7.18 70.32 19.24
CA LEU A 6 -7.33 69.80 20.60
C LEU A 6 -8.41 68.71 20.70
N TRP A 7 -9.51 68.87 19.97
CA TRP A 7 -10.59 67.89 19.92
C TRP A 7 -10.15 66.58 19.22
N PHE A 8 -9.44 66.67 18.09
CA PHE A 8 -8.86 65.49 17.42
C PHE A 8 -7.83 64.77 18.29
N ASN A 9 -6.96 65.50 18.99
CA ASN A 9 -5.99 64.91 19.92
C ASN A 9 -6.68 64.21 21.11
N SER A 10 -7.78 64.78 21.61
CA SER A 10 -8.58 64.15 22.67
C SER A 10 -9.18 62.81 22.21
N ILE A 11 -9.78 62.77 21.02
CA ILE A 11 -10.35 61.53 20.44
C ILE A 11 -9.26 60.49 20.20
N TYR A 12 -8.12 60.89 19.64
CA TYR A 12 -6.99 60.00 19.42
C TYR A 12 -6.47 59.40 20.75
N ASN A 13 -6.33 60.23 21.78
CA ASN A 13 -5.86 59.79 23.10
C ASN A 13 -6.85 58.81 23.75
N VAL A 14 -8.15 59.13 23.74
CA VAL A 14 -9.20 58.24 24.26
C VAL A 14 -9.24 56.91 23.48
N GLY A 15 -9.17 56.97 22.15
CA GLY A 15 -9.11 55.79 21.29
C GLY A 15 -7.87 54.93 21.55
N SER A 16 -6.70 55.56 21.72
CA SER A 16 -5.45 54.85 22.03
C SER A 16 -5.49 54.16 23.40
N LEU A 17 -6.09 54.80 24.41
CA LEU A 17 -6.26 54.22 25.75
C LEU A 17 -7.22 53.04 25.73
N PHE A 18 -8.31 53.14 24.96
CA PHE A 18 -9.25 52.03 24.77
C PHE A 18 -8.57 50.83 24.09
N VAL A 19 -7.85 51.06 22.99
CA VAL A 19 -7.11 50.01 22.27
C VAL A 19 -6.04 49.37 23.17
N ASN A 20 -5.28 50.17 23.91
CA ASN A 20 -4.26 49.64 24.84
C ASN A 20 -4.87 48.85 26.00
N SER A 21 -6.04 49.26 26.51
CA SER A 21 -6.79 48.50 27.51
C SER A 21 -7.26 47.14 26.98
N VAL A 22 -7.76 47.09 25.75
CA VAL A 22 -8.17 45.84 25.09
C VAL A 22 -6.96 44.94 24.84
N ILE A 23 -5.85 45.48 24.35
CA ILE A 23 -4.61 44.72 24.14
C ILE A 23 -4.09 44.16 25.46
N PHE A 24 -4.11 44.95 26.54
CA PHE A 24 -3.70 44.49 27.86
C PHE A 24 -4.59 43.35 28.36
N GLN A 25 -5.91 43.47 28.20
CA GLN A 25 -6.85 42.40 28.55
C GLN A 25 -6.59 41.12 27.73
N ILE A 26 -6.39 41.21 26.42
CA ILE A 26 -6.09 40.05 25.55
C ILE A 26 -4.75 39.41 25.92
N LYS A 27 -3.72 40.20 26.24
CA LYS A 27 -2.41 39.70 26.69
C LYS A 27 -2.44 39.10 28.09
N SER A 28 -3.38 39.52 28.93
CA SER A 28 -3.55 38.99 30.29
C SER A 28 -4.23 37.62 30.33
N ILE A 29 -4.83 37.17 29.21
CA ILE A 29 -5.37 35.82 29.09
C ILE A 29 -4.21 34.83 28.98
N ASP A 30 -4.21 33.82 29.84
CA ASP A 30 -3.25 32.72 29.78
C ASP A 30 -3.61 31.73 28.66
N TRP A 31 -3.29 32.13 27.43
CA TRP A 31 -3.49 31.34 26.22
C TRP A 31 -2.79 29.99 26.27
N ARG A 32 -1.68 29.87 27.02
CA ARG A 32 -0.94 28.62 27.15
C ARG A 32 -1.78 27.58 27.90
N THR A 33 -2.34 27.98 29.05
CA THR A 33 -3.21 27.09 29.83
C THR A 33 -4.47 26.70 29.07
N HIS A 34 -5.12 27.64 28.35
CA HIS A 34 -6.28 27.33 27.53
C HIS A 34 -5.97 26.40 26.36
N ALA A 35 -4.85 26.62 25.66
CA ALA A 35 -4.42 25.74 24.57
C ALA A 35 -4.09 24.33 25.08
N THR A 36 -3.39 24.20 26.21
CA THR A 36 -3.10 22.90 26.81
C THR A 36 -4.38 22.17 27.23
N ASN A 37 -5.34 22.86 27.83
CA ASN A 37 -6.62 22.25 28.22
C ASN A 37 -7.44 21.80 27.00
N LEU A 38 -7.48 22.59 25.93
CA LEU A 38 -8.13 22.20 24.67
C LEU A 38 -7.45 20.98 24.04
N PHE A 39 -6.12 20.94 24.02
CA PHE A 39 -5.36 19.80 23.54
C PHE A 39 -5.63 18.54 24.36
N LEU A 40 -5.62 18.63 25.69
CA LEU A 40 -5.93 17.51 26.58
C LEU A 40 -7.37 17.01 26.42
N LEU A 41 -8.32 17.94 26.24
CA LEU A 41 -9.71 17.58 25.94
C LEU A 41 -9.82 16.82 24.61
N TYR A 42 -9.16 17.31 23.57
CA TYR A 42 -9.08 16.61 22.28
C TYR A 42 -8.48 15.22 22.43
N CYS A 43 -7.34 15.06 23.11
CA CYS A 43 -6.71 13.77 23.35
C CYS A 43 -7.64 12.82 24.12
N LYS A 44 -8.36 13.32 25.12
CA LYS A 44 -9.33 12.51 25.88
C LYS A 44 -10.49 12.04 25.02
N ILE A 45 -11.09 12.94 24.23
CA ILE A 45 -12.16 12.60 23.30
C ILE A 45 -11.67 11.59 22.26
N ALA A 46 -10.52 11.85 21.62
CA ALA A 46 -9.93 10.96 20.63
C ALA A 46 -9.65 9.56 21.21
N SER A 47 -9.11 9.49 22.44
CA SER A 47 -8.89 8.22 23.12
C SER A 47 -10.19 7.49 23.41
N GLN A 48 -11.23 8.18 23.88
CA GLN A 48 -12.54 7.57 24.15
C GLN A 48 -13.17 7.04 22.87
N VAL A 49 -13.17 7.84 21.80
CA VAL A 49 -13.67 7.42 20.48
C VAL A 49 -12.92 6.19 19.98
N LYS A 50 -11.58 6.16 20.11
CA LYS A 50 -10.77 5.00 19.72
C LYS A 50 -11.16 3.75 20.51
N THR A 51 -11.28 3.86 21.84
CA THR A 51 -11.67 2.74 22.69
C THR A 51 -13.09 2.24 22.38
N SER A 52 -14.04 3.15 22.20
CA SER A 52 -15.41 2.80 21.82
C SER A 52 -15.46 2.14 20.45
N TYR A 53 -14.77 2.68 19.45
CA TYR A 53 -14.66 2.10 18.12
C TYR A 53 -14.12 0.67 18.17
N SER A 54 -12.98 0.45 18.83
CA SER A 54 -12.40 -0.89 18.99
C SER A 54 -13.37 -1.84 19.68
N PHE A 55 -14.04 -1.40 20.76
CA PHE A 55 -15.05 -2.21 21.44
C PHE A 55 -16.18 -2.63 20.49
N TYR A 56 -16.76 -1.69 19.72
CA TYR A 56 -17.85 -2.03 18.80
C TYR A 56 -17.39 -2.92 17.64
N TYR A 57 -16.20 -2.65 17.08
CA TYR A 57 -15.61 -3.42 15.99
C TYR A 57 -15.32 -4.87 16.39
N ASP A 58 -14.84 -5.09 17.61
CA ASP A 58 -14.47 -6.41 18.11
C ASP A 58 -15.69 -7.24 18.53
N ASN A 59 -16.73 -6.59 19.07
CA ASN A 59 -17.89 -7.30 19.65
C ASN A 59 -19.09 -7.46 18.69
N TYR A 60 -19.21 -6.64 17.64
CA TYR A 60 -20.39 -6.65 16.76
C TYR A 60 -20.00 -6.78 15.28
N SER A 61 -20.29 -7.95 14.69
CA SER A 61 -20.00 -8.24 13.27
C SER A 61 -20.66 -7.24 12.31
N ILE A 62 -21.93 -6.88 12.54
CA ILE A 62 -22.64 -5.90 11.71
C ILE A 62 -21.91 -4.54 11.71
N PHE A 63 -21.40 -4.09 12.85
CA PHE A 63 -20.66 -2.84 12.94
C PHE A 63 -19.31 -2.96 12.22
N ARG A 64 -18.63 -4.09 12.37
CA ARG A 64 -17.38 -4.41 11.66
C ARG A 64 -17.57 -4.35 10.15
N ASP A 65 -18.55 -5.08 9.62
CA ASP A 65 -18.83 -5.15 8.19
C ASP A 65 -19.20 -3.78 7.61
N PHE A 66 -20.00 -3.00 8.35
CA PHE A 66 -20.32 -1.62 7.98
C PHE A 66 -19.07 -0.74 7.95
N ALA A 67 -18.23 -0.79 9.01
CA ALA A 67 -17.00 -0.01 9.09
C ALA A 67 -16.03 -0.37 7.95
N ASP A 68 -15.82 -1.67 7.71
CA ASP A 68 -14.95 -2.17 6.64
C ASP A 68 -15.47 -1.75 5.26
N THR A 69 -16.78 -1.81 5.03
CA THR A 69 -17.42 -1.35 3.79
C THR A 69 -17.23 0.16 3.59
N CYS A 70 -17.37 0.96 4.63
CA CYS A 70 -17.12 2.40 4.56
C CYS A 70 -15.65 2.72 4.24
N VAL A 71 -14.71 2.08 4.95
CA VAL A 71 -13.27 2.25 4.70
C VAL A 71 -12.93 1.85 3.27
N TYR A 72 -13.46 0.73 2.81
CA TYR A 72 -13.27 0.27 1.43
C TYR A 72 -13.88 1.22 0.40
N GLY A 73 -15.08 1.75 0.65
CA GLY A 73 -15.72 2.72 -0.23
C GLY A 73 -14.87 3.97 -0.43
N VAL A 74 -14.24 4.48 0.63
CA VAL A 74 -13.28 5.59 0.52
C VAL A 74 -12.06 5.18 -0.32
N LYS A 75 -11.46 4.01 -0.07
CA LYS A 75 -10.34 3.50 -0.87
C LYS A 75 -10.72 3.36 -2.34
N TYR A 76 -11.90 2.83 -2.63
CA TYR A 76 -12.41 2.64 -3.99
C TYR A 76 -12.53 3.96 -4.73
N LEU A 77 -13.09 5.00 -4.09
CA LEU A 77 -13.18 6.34 -4.67
C LEU A 77 -11.80 6.94 -4.93
N VAL A 78 -10.86 6.80 -3.98
CA VAL A 78 -9.48 7.29 -4.14
C VAL A 78 -8.76 6.55 -5.27
N SER A 79 -8.86 5.21 -5.32
CA SER A 79 -8.30 4.40 -6.39
C SER A 79 -8.87 4.77 -7.76
N GLY A 80 -10.18 5.00 -7.85
CA GLY A 80 -10.82 5.48 -9.09
C GLY A 80 -10.32 6.87 -9.51
N ALA A 81 -10.22 7.82 -8.57
CA ALA A 81 -9.72 9.16 -8.85
C ALA A 81 -8.24 9.19 -9.28
N LEU A 82 -7.43 8.27 -8.72
CA LEU A 82 -6.01 8.12 -9.04
C LEU A 82 -5.75 7.12 -10.16
N ASN A 83 -6.77 6.48 -10.74
CA ASN A 83 -6.66 5.41 -11.74
C ASN A 83 -5.67 4.30 -11.31
N ARG A 84 -5.85 3.82 -10.08
CA ARG A 84 -5.09 2.71 -9.48
C ARG A 84 -6.00 1.51 -9.29
N ARG A 85 -5.42 0.31 -9.27
CA ARG A 85 -6.14 -0.90 -8.85
C ARG A 85 -6.47 -0.86 -7.36
N ILE A 86 -7.48 -1.63 -6.99
CA ILE A 86 -7.88 -1.87 -5.61
C ILE A 86 -8.13 -3.36 -5.43
N GLU A 87 -7.75 -3.89 -4.27
CA GLU A 87 -7.99 -5.30 -3.92
C GLU A 87 -9.49 -5.49 -3.64
N PRO A 88 -10.02 -6.71 -3.67
CA PRO A 88 -11.37 -6.97 -3.21
C PRO A 88 -11.59 -6.56 -1.75
N LEU A 89 -12.84 -6.26 -1.38
CA LEU A 89 -13.24 -5.95 -0.01
C LEU A 89 -12.96 -7.11 0.97
N HIS A 90 -13.15 -8.34 0.51
CA HIS A 90 -12.95 -9.52 1.35
C HIS A 90 -11.47 -9.72 1.71
N THR A 91 -11.20 -10.17 2.93
CA THR A 91 -9.83 -10.36 3.45
C THR A 91 -9.16 -11.64 2.96
N ASN A 92 -9.96 -12.61 2.50
CA ASN A 92 -9.46 -13.89 2.02
C ASN A 92 -9.70 -14.02 0.50
N TRP A 93 -8.62 -14.04 -0.25
CA TRP A 93 -8.66 -14.25 -1.70
C TRP A 93 -7.36 -14.86 -2.21
N ILE A 94 -7.46 -15.49 -3.38
CA ILE A 94 -6.32 -15.80 -4.24
C ILE A 94 -6.39 -14.92 -5.47
N SER A 95 -5.25 -14.47 -5.93
CA SER A 95 -5.13 -13.78 -7.20
C SER A 95 -4.01 -14.38 -8.04
N CYS A 96 -4.25 -14.48 -9.34
CA CYS A 96 -3.24 -14.88 -10.31
C CYS A 96 -2.96 -13.67 -11.21
N SER A 97 -1.72 -13.21 -11.18
CA SER A 97 -1.24 -12.04 -11.92
C SER A 97 -0.34 -12.51 -13.06
N TYR A 98 -0.68 -12.18 -14.30
CA TYR A 98 0.05 -12.55 -15.51
C TYR A 98 0.59 -11.30 -16.20
N LEU A 99 1.88 -11.33 -16.54
CA LEU A 99 2.51 -10.34 -17.40
C LEU A 99 2.81 -11.00 -18.73
N SER A 100 2.23 -10.47 -19.81
CA SER A 100 2.47 -10.97 -21.17
C SER A 100 2.95 -9.87 -22.10
N PHE A 101 3.60 -10.26 -23.18
CA PHE A 101 4.04 -9.33 -24.23
C PHE A 101 3.31 -9.62 -25.53
N ASN A 102 2.50 -8.65 -25.97
CA ASN A 102 1.83 -8.73 -27.25
C ASN A 102 2.75 -8.16 -28.32
N LYS A 103 3.27 -9.05 -29.19
CA LYS A 103 4.04 -8.71 -30.39
C LYS A 103 3.14 -8.21 -31.54
N SER A 104 2.19 -7.35 -31.25
CA SER A 104 1.40 -6.71 -32.31
C SER A 104 2.34 -5.89 -33.21
N LEU A 105 2.17 -6.03 -34.53
CA LEU A 105 2.98 -5.33 -35.53
C LEU A 105 2.88 -3.80 -35.44
N TYR A 106 1.80 -3.28 -34.84
CA TYR A 106 1.52 -1.86 -34.80
C TYR A 106 1.93 -1.20 -33.48
N GLN A 107 1.78 -1.89 -32.34
CA GLN A 107 2.16 -1.39 -31.02
C GLN A 107 2.55 -2.56 -30.11
N PRO A 108 3.86 -2.87 -29.96
CA PRO A 108 4.30 -3.84 -28.97
C PRO A 108 3.98 -3.30 -27.57
N GLN A 109 3.26 -4.08 -26.77
CA GLN A 109 2.84 -3.66 -25.44
C GLN A 109 2.90 -4.80 -24.44
N TYR A 110 3.27 -4.45 -23.21
CA TYR A 110 3.17 -5.34 -22.06
C TYR A 110 1.75 -5.26 -21.50
N ASN A 111 1.09 -6.41 -21.44
CA ASN A 111 -0.25 -6.52 -20.86
C ASN A 111 -0.16 -7.14 -19.49
N PHE A 112 -0.87 -6.55 -18.53
CA PHE A 112 -1.01 -7.09 -17.20
C PHE A 112 -2.45 -7.48 -16.94
N VAL A 113 -2.64 -8.74 -16.57
CA VAL A 113 -3.96 -9.26 -16.23
C VAL A 113 -3.89 -9.87 -14.84
N GLU A 114 -4.91 -9.61 -14.04
CA GLU A 114 -5.02 -10.15 -12.70
C GLU A 114 -6.46 -10.59 -12.45
N TYR A 115 -6.59 -11.82 -11.99
CA TYR A 115 -7.87 -12.43 -11.65
C TYR A 115 -7.93 -12.68 -10.15
N PHE A 116 -9.04 -12.30 -9.51
CA PHE A 116 -9.29 -12.55 -8.09
C PHE A 116 -10.32 -13.65 -7.92
N VAL A 117 -10.06 -14.54 -6.97
CA VAL A 117 -10.94 -15.62 -6.56
C VAL A 117 -11.16 -15.49 -5.06
N PRO A 118 -12.38 -15.16 -4.61
CA PRO A 118 -12.69 -15.10 -3.18
C PRO A 118 -12.64 -16.49 -2.55
N ILE A 119 -12.12 -16.56 -1.33
CA ILE A 119 -12.10 -17.79 -0.54
C ILE A 119 -13.25 -17.72 0.48
N TYR A 120 -14.37 -18.39 0.19
CA TYR A 120 -15.54 -18.39 1.06
C TYR A 120 -15.40 -19.40 2.20
N GLY A 121 -15.73 -18.98 3.42
CA GLY A 121 -15.62 -19.78 4.64
C GLY A 121 -16.51 -21.01 4.68
N ASP A 122 -17.65 -21.00 3.98
CA ASP A 122 -18.62 -22.11 4.02
C ASP A 122 -18.17 -23.36 3.21
N VAL A 123 -17.07 -23.24 2.43
CA VAL A 123 -16.47 -24.35 1.67
C VAL A 123 -15.26 -24.96 2.41
N MET A 124 -14.95 -24.47 3.62
CA MET A 124 -13.71 -24.77 4.37
C MET A 124 -13.80 -25.94 5.36
N GLU A 125 -14.90 -26.70 5.42
CA GLU A 125 -14.93 -27.86 6.33
C GLU A 125 -13.95 -28.97 5.90
N ASP A 126 -13.63 -29.07 4.60
CA ASP A 126 -12.81 -30.17 4.05
C ASP A 126 -11.49 -29.74 3.35
N PHE A 127 -11.20 -28.45 3.16
CA PHE A 127 -10.04 -27.99 2.39
C PHE A 127 -9.24 -26.90 3.12
N SER A 128 -7.94 -27.11 3.27
CA SER A 128 -7.03 -26.11 3.86
C SER A 128 -6.67 -25.00 2.85
N LEU A 129 -6.37 -23.79 3.35
CA LEU A 129 -5.85 -22.67 2.52
C LEU A 129 -4.67 -23.11 1.64
N LEU A 130 -3.80 -23.96 2.20
CA LEU A 130 -2.65 -24.51 1.51
C LEU A 130 -3.06 -25.36 0.30
N GLU A 131 -4.07 -26.21 0.43
CA GLU A 131 -4.53 -27.05 -0.68
C GLU A 131 -5.19 -26.21 -1.78
N TYR A 132 -5.98 -25.20 -1.41
CA TYR A 132 -6.56 -24.27 -2.37
C TYR A 132 -5.48 -23.48 -3.13
N PHE A 133 -4.45 -23.03 -2.41
CA PHE A 133 -3.28 -22.39 -3.00
C PHE A 133 -2.54 -23.30 -3.98
N LYS A 134 -2.34 -24.58 -3.61
CA LYS A 134 -1.70 -25.59 -4.48
C LYS A 134 -2.48 -25.84 -5.76
N GLU A 135 -3.80 -25.92 -5.66
CA GLU A 135 -4.69 -26.13 -6.80
C GLU A 135 -4.61 -24.95 -7.77
N TRP A 136 -4.76 -23.73 -7.27
CA TRP A 136 -4.64 -22.52 -8.10
C TRP A 136 -3.24 -22.34 -8.68
N PHE A 137 -2.20 -22.67 -7.93
CA PHE A 137 -0.83 -22.68 -8.44
C PHE A 137 -0.69 -23.61 -9.65
N LYS A 138 -1.28 -24.82 -9.57
CA LYS A 138 -1.25 -25.79 -10.68
C LYS A 138 -2.03 -25.28 -11.89
N ILE A 139 -3.24 -24.75 -11.70
CA ILE A 139 -4.04 -24.18 -12.79
C ILE A 139 -3.28 -23.06 -13.51
N SER A 140 -2.72 -22.12 -12.75
CA SER A 140 -1.91 -21.04 -13.31
C SER A 140 -0.67 -21.54 -14.03
N LEU A 141 -0.02 -22.58 -13.51
CA LEU A 141 1.15 -23.16 -14.15
C LEU A 141 0.80 -23.81 -15.50
N ASP A 142 -0.33 -24.50 -15.56
CA ASP A 142 -0.84 -25.10 -16.80
C ASP A 142 -1.17 -24.01 -17.84
N GLU A 143 -1.77 -22.88 -17.42
CA GLU A 143 -2.00 -21.71 -18.30
C GLU A 143 -0.69 -21.14 -18.83
N VAL A 144 0.30 -20.89 -17.96
CA VAL A 144 1.64 -20.39 -18.34
C VAL A 144 2.31 -21.31 -19.36
N ASN A 145 2.18 -22.64 -19.19
CA ASN A 145 2.76 -23.62 -20.09
C ASN A 145 2.05 -23.68 -21.45
N ASN A 146 0.74 -23.43 -21.49
CA ASN A 146 -0.06 -23.53 -22.71
C ASN A 146 0.08 -22.30 -23.63
N GLU A 147 0.39 -21.11 -23.09
CA GLU A 147 0.43 -19.85 -23.86
C GLU A 147 1.71 -19.61 -24.72
N ASN A 148 2.43 -20.66 -25.15
CA ASN A 148 3.50 -20.60 -26.18
C ASN A 148 4.44 -19.36 -26.09
N ASN A 149 5.00 -19.07 -24.92
CA ASN A 149 5.95 -17.97 -24.65
C ASN A 149 5.39 -16.53 -24.75
N LEU A 150 4.07 -16.33 -24.69
CA LEU A 150 3.48 -14.98 -24.59
C LEU A 150 3.56 -14.43 -23.17
N ILE A 151 3.43 -15.30 -22.16
CA ILE A 151 3.56 -14.94 -20.75
C ILE A 151 5.06 -14.85 -20.40
N ILE A 152 5.46 -13.68 -19.92
CA ILE A 152 6.82 -13.38 -19.45
C ILE A 152 6.99 -13.86 -18.02
N ASP A 153 6.04 -13.55 -17.16
CA ASP A 153 6.08 -13.85 -15.74
C ASP A 153 4.66 -14.00 -15.19
N ALA A 154 4.51 -14.84 -14.17
CA ALA A 154 3.25 -15.02 -13.47
C ALA A 154 3.49 -15.16 -11.97
N VAL A 155 2.62 -14.55 -11.18
CA VAL A 155 2.69 -14.58 -9.72
C VAL A 155 1.32 -14.95 -9.17
N ILE A 156 1.31 -15.94 -8.29
CA ILE A 156 0.15 -16.21 -7.45
C ILE A 156 0.34 -15.48 -6.13
N THR A 157 -0.71 -14.78 -5.71
CA THR A 157 -0.74 -14.10 -4.42
C THR A 157 -2.00 -14.52 -3.70
N THR A 158 -1.89 -14.92 -2.44
CA THR A 158 -3.06 -15.12 -1.60
C THR A 158 -2.97 -14.24 -0.37
N LYS A 159 -4.11 -13.67 0.00
CA LYS A 159 -4.29 -12.96 1.25
C LYS A 159 -5.17 -13.81 2.14
N SER A 160 -4.73 -14.02 3.37
CA SER A 160 -5.52 -14.67 4.41
C SER A 160 -5.38 -13.86 5.68
N SER A 161 -6.50 -13.34 6.18
CA SER A 161 -6.58 -12.45 7.35
C SER A 161 -5.63 -11.24 7.29
N SER A 162 -4.38 -11.42 7.74
CA SER A 162 -3.33 -10.39 7.88
C SER A 162 -2.01 -10.75 7.19
N ASN A 163 -1.98 -11.86 6.45
CA ASN A 163 -0.80 -12.37 5.77
C ASN A 163 -1.03 -12.39 4.26
N ARG A 164 -0.04 -11.92 3.50
CA ARG A 164 -0.01 -12.01 2.05
C ARG A 164 1.13 -12.91 1.63
N TYR A 165 0.83 -14.00 0.94
CA TYR A 165 1.80 -14.96 0.45
C TYR A 165 1.94 -14.81 -1.06
N CYS A 166 3.18 -14.69 -1.54
CA CYS A 166 3.49 -14.49 -2.95
C CYS A 166 4.42 -15.61 -3.42
N ARG A 167 4.09 -16.26 -4.54
CA ARG A 167 4.96 -17.24 -5.19
C ARG A 167 5.00 -16.98 -6.69
N VAL A 168 6.19 -17.13 -7.28
CA VAL A 168 6.32 -17.10 -8.73
C VAL A 168 5.78 -18.41 -9.32
N CYS A 169 5.00 -18.29 -10.38
CA CYS A 169 4.45 -19.41 -11.12
C CYS A 169 5.21 -19.52 -12.44
N ASN A 170 6.26 -20.35 -12.46
CA ASN A 170 7.10 -20.54 -13.64
C ASN A 170 7.43 -22.03 -13.82
N SER A 171 7.31 -22.52 -15.05
CA SER A 171 7.65 -23.88 -15.46
C SER A 171 9.10 -24.29 -15.21
N LYS A 172 10.00 -23.30 -15.13
CA LYS A 172 11.42 -23.49 -14.83
C LYS A 172 11.70 -23.72 -13.34
N ASN A 173 10.83 -23.25 -12.43
CA ASN A 173 11.05 -23.31 -10.98
C ASN A 173 10.17 -24.38 -10.33
N LYS A 174 10.55 -25.65 -10.49
CA LYS A 174 9.83 -26.80 -9.92
C LYS A 174 9.99 -26.97 -8.40
N ASP A 175 10.97 -26.28 -7.80
CA ASP A 175 11.39 -26.50 -6.41
C ASP A 175 10.98 -25.39 -5.44
N ILE A 176 10.01 -24.54 -5.80
CA ILE A 176 9.54 -23.50 -4.88
C ILE A 176 8.78 -24.16 -3.72
N PRO A 177 9.18 -23.92 -2.45
CA PRO A 177 8.46 -24.43 -1.31
C PRO A 177 7.01 -23.96 -1.36
N MET A 178 6.11 -24.92 -1.57
CA MET A 178 4.68 -24.65 -1.66
C MET A 178 4.05 -24.50 -0.27
N SER A 179 4.85 -24.35 0.78
CA SER A 179 4.41 -24.08 2.15
C SER A 179 4.03 -22.63 2.34
N LEU A 180 2.93 -22.41 3.05
CA LEU A 180 2.50 -21.10 3.52
C LEU A 180 2.94 -20.95 4.97
N SER A 181 4.10 -20.32 5.17
CA SER A 181 4.65 -20.05 6.51
C SER A 181 4.15 -18.71 7.02
N ASP A 182 3.59 -18.68 8.22
CA ASP A 182 3.21 -17.44 8.92
C ASP A 182 4.41 -16.72 9.54
N THR A 183 5.61 -17.26 9.35
CA THR A 183 6.84 -16.69 9.89
C THR A 183 7.11 -15.35 9.22
N LYS A 184 7.09 -14.27 10.01
CA LYS A 184 7.45 -12.93 9.54
C LYS A 184 8.96 -12.85 9.31
N SER A 185 9.35 -12.18 8.23
CA SER A 185 10.75 -11.75 8.04
C SER A 185 11.03 -10.54 8.93
N ASN A 186 12.26 -10.41 9.42
CA ASN A 186 12.78 -9.24 10.12
C ASN A 186 13.31 -8.16 9.16
N ILE A 187 13.43 -8.49 7.87
CA ILE A 187 13.81 -7.52 6.84
C ILE A 187 12.63 -6.60 6.54
N ARG A 188 12.93 -5.31 6.37
CA ARG A 188 11.99 -4.31 5.85
C ARG A 188 12.69 -3.52 4.77
N PHE A 189 11.99 -3.23 3.68
CA PHE A 189 12.48 -2.30 2.68
C PHE A 189 11.97 -0.90 3.05
N ILE A 190 12.92 0.01 3.29
CA ILE A 190 12.64 1.41 3.64
C ILE A 190 12.25 2.19 2.38
N SER A 191 12.89 1.90 1.25
CA SER A 191 12.57 2.53 -0.03
C SER A 191 12.62 1.52 -1.17
N ILE A 192 11.71 1.69 -2.13
CA ILE A 192 11.61 0.89 -3.35
C ILE A 192 11.33 1.86 -4.49
N ASP A 193 12.33 2.09 -5.34
CA ASP A 193 12.25 3.02 -6.46
C ASP A 193 12.41 2.27 -7.78
N ILE A 194 11.47 2.45 -8.70
CA ILE A 194 11.53 1.84 -10.04
C ILE A 194 11.96 2.87 -11.07
N TYR A 195 13.03 2.55 -11.80
CA TYR A 195 13.54 3.33 -12.92
C TYR A 195 13.17 2.64 -14.22
N MET A 196 12.47 3.35 -15.10
CA MET A 196 12.14 2.91 -16.47
C MET A 196 12.60 3.98 -17.46
N PRO A 197 13.87 3.97 -17.88
CA PRO A 197 14.49 5.08 -18.63
C PRO A 197 13.80 5.41 -19.96
N ALA A 198 13.14 4.42 -20.59
CA ALA A 198 12.40 4.63 -21.83
C ALA A 198 11.09 5.42 -21.62
N ILE A 199 10.56 5.47 -20.39
CA ILE A 199 9.27 6.07 -20.05
C ILE A 199 9.45 7.39 -19.31
N SER A 200 10.30 7.43 -18.29
CA SER A 200 10.46 8.58 -17.39
C SER A 200 11.91 8.74 -16.94
N LYS A 201 12.30 9.98 -16.66
CA LYS A 201 13.56 10.31 -16.00
C LYS A 201 13.49 10.15 -14.48
N ASP A 202 12.31 10.42 -13.91
CA ASP A 202 12.08 10.33 -12.47
C ASP A 202 11.63 8.91 -12.10
N PRO A 203 12.08 8.38 -10.95
CA PRO A 203 11.67 7.07 -10.48
C PRO A 203 10.23 7.06 -9.99
N TYR A 204 9.61 5.88 -10.08
CA TYR A 204 8.36 5.59 -9.43
C TYR A 204 8.63 5.04 -8.03
N VAL A 205 8.25 5.80 -7.00
CA VAL A 205 8.35 5.38 -5.60
C VAL A 205 7.18 4.45 -5.28
N LEU A 206 7.46 3.27 -4.76
CA LEU A 206 6.47 2.25 -4.43
C LEU A 206 6.51 1.89 -2.95
N ASP A 207 5.34 1.61 -2.39
CA ASP A 207 5.21 1.07 -1.05
C ASP A 207 4.85 -0.42 -1.12
N LEU A 208 5.52 -1.21 -0.28
CA LEU A 208 5.20 -2.62 -0.07
C LEU A 208 4.45 -2.79 1.25
N ASP A 209 3.26 -3.39 1.18
CA ASP A 209 2.43 -3.62 2.35
C ASP A 209 3.12 -4.51 3.40
N THR A 210 2.87 -4.20 4.67
CA THR A 210 3.48 -4.89 5.81
C THR A 210 3.13 -6.37 5.90
N ASP A 211 1.99 -6.78 5.34
CA ASP A 211 1.52 -8.17 5.30
C ASP A 211 2.33 -9.07 4.37
N SER A 212 3.16 -8.48 3.51
CA SER A 212 3.94 -9.15 2.47
C SER A 212 5.34 -9.58 2.94
N TYR A 213 5.76 -9.18 4.15
CA TYR A 213 7.04 -9.55 4.74
C TYR A 213 6.99 -10.89 5.48
N LEU A 214 6.76 -11.97 4.73
CA LEU A 214 6.78 -13.35 5.22
C LEU A 214 7.98 -14.10 4.66
N VAL A 215 8.52 -15.04 5.43
CA VAL A 215 9.55 -15.97 4.97
C VAL A 215 9.04 -16.75 3.76
N ASP A 216 9.91 -16.99 2.79
CA ASP A 216 9.67 -17.63 1.50
C ASP A 216 8.79 -16.83 0.51
N ASN A 217 8.39 -15.60 0.86
CA ASN A 217 7.72 -14.75 -0.12
C ASN A 217 8.66 -14.35 -1.25
N VAL A 218 8.13 -14.50 -2.46
CA VAL A 218 8.78 -14.08 -3.70
C VAL A 218 8.31 -12.66 -4.02
N LEU A 219 9.26 -11.74 -4.14
CA LEU A 219 9.01 -10.31 -4.37
C LEU A 219 9.81 -9.83 -5.58
N PHE A 220 9.32 -8.79 -6.24
CA PHE A 220 9.99 -8.07 -7.33
C PHE A 220 10.31 -8.86 -8.60
N THR A 221 9.61 -9.97 -8.86
CA THR A 221 9.54 -10.52 -10.22
C THR A 221 8.84 -9.52 -11.17
N PRO A 222 8.99 -9.60 -12.49
CA PRO A 222 8.34 -8.68 -13.43
C PRO A 222 6.82 -8.51 -13.24
N ALA A 223 6.09 -9.60 -13.05
CA ALA A 223 4.65 -9.53 -12.80
C ALA A 223 4.35 -8.92 -11.42
N PHE A 224 5.17 -9.21 -10.41
CA PHE A 224 5.03 -8.58 -9.09
C PHE A 224 5.29 -7.07 -9.15
N VAL A 225 6.33 -6.65 -9.86
CA VAL A 225 6.67 -5.24 -10.07
C VAL A 225 5.53 -4.52 -10.78
N ARG A 226 5.03 -5.07 -11.89
CA ARG A 226 3.91 -4.48 -12.62
C ARG A 226 2.66 -4.39 -11.75
N ARG A 227 2.36 -5.43 -10.96
CA ARG A 227 1.29 -5.39 -9.97
C ARG A 227 1.51 -4.25 -8.99
N LEU A 228 2.68 -4.15 -8.36
CA LEU A 228 2.96 -3.12 -7.36
C LEU A 228 2.77 -1.71 -7.93
N MET A 229 3.15 -1.50 -9.19
CA MET A 229 2.90 -0.26 -9.91
C MET A 229 1.41 0.03 -10.09
N GLU A 230 0.59 -0.94 -10.51
CA GLU A 230 -0.87 -0.76 -10.69
C GLU A 230 -1.59 -0.32 -9.41
N TYR A 231 -1.06 -0.70 -8.24
CA TYR A 231 -1.62 -0.35 -6.93
C TYR A 231 -1.08 0.96 -6.36
N ASN A 232 0.18 1.32 -6.65
CA ASN A 232 0.82 2.51 -6.07
C ASN A 232 0.81 3.73 -7.01
N VAL A 233 0.75 3.52 -8.33
CA VAL A 233 1.04 4.54 -9.34
C VAL A 233 -0.01 4.51 -10.45
N ASN A 234 -0.37 5.68 -10.95
CA ASN A 234 -1.15 5.80 -12.17
C ASN A 234 -0.26 5.61 -13.40
N SER A 235 0.07 4.37 -13.76
CA SER A 235 0.89 4.09 -14.95
C SER A 235 0.24 3.07 -15.88
N SER A 236 -0.35 3.56 -16.97
CA SER A 236 -0.80 2.72 -18.08
C SER A 236 0.37 2.14 -18.89
N THR A 237 1.59 2.66 -18.72
CA THR A 237 2.79 2.22 -19.42
C THR A 237 3.67 1.36 -18.51
N PHE A 238 4.36 0.41 -19.15
CA PHE A 238 5.32 -0.50 -18.52
C PHE A 238 6.40 -0.84 -19.54
N ASP A 239 7.65 -0.91 -19.09
CA ASP A 239 8.77 -1.43 -19.87
C ASP A 239 9.47 -2.47 -19.02
N ILE A 240 9.78 -3.63 -19.62
CA ILE A 240 10.51 -4.70 -18.94
C ILE A 240 11.95 -4.29 -18.61
N ASN A 241 12.53 -3.32 -19.33
CA ASN A 241 13.92 -2.88 -19.11
C ASN A 241 14.00 -1.90 -17.93
N TYR A 242 13.46 -2.29 -16.78
CA TYR A 242 13.46 -1.51 -15.56
C TYR A 242 14.59 -1.91 -14.62
N THR A 243 14.88 -1.03 -13.66
CA THR A 243 15.73 -1.32 -12.51
C THR A 243 14.98 -0.94 -11.24
N VAL A 244 14.95 -1.85 -10.26
CA VAL A 244 14.40 -1.59 -8.92
C VAL A 244 15.57 -1.28 -7.99
N LYS A 245 15.59 -0.09 -7.41
CA LYS A 245 16.54 0.27 -6.35
C LYS A 245 15.86 0.11 -5.00
N ILE A 246 16.49 -0.64 -4.11
CA ILE A 246 15.92 -0.99 -2.81
C ILE A 246 16.91 -0.60 -1.73
N MET A 247 16.41 0.01 -0.66
CA MET A 247 17.14 0.21 0.58
C MET A 247 16.46 -0.58 1.70
N ASP A 248 17.20 -1.45 2.39
CA ASP A 248 16.68 -2.24 3.50
C ASP A 248 16.81 -1.53 4.86
N ASN A 249 16.30 -2.17 5.91
CA ASN A 249 16.33 -1.67 7.28
C ASN A 249 17.71 -1.67 7.95
N ASN A 250 18.71 -2.23 7.29
CA ASN A 250 20.12 -2.13 7.66
C ASN A 250 20.86 -1.06 6.85
N ILE A 251 20.13 -0.24 6.07
CA ILE A 251 20.67 0.82 5.21
C ILE A 251 21.56 0.25 4.10
N HIS A 252 21.39 -1.03 3.74
CA HIS A 252 22.03 -1.58 2.56
C HIS A 252 21.18 -1.26 1.33
N SER A 253 21.83 -0.66 0.34
CA SER A 253 21.22 -0.35 -0.95
C SER A 253 21.72 -1.31 -2.02
N PHE A 254 20.80 -1.82 -2.82
CA PHE A 254 21.10 -2.69 -3.95
C PHE A 254 20.09 -2.48 -5.07
N GLU A 255 20.42 -3.01 -6.24
CA GLU A 255 19.60 -2.87 -7.45
C GLU A 255 19.25 -4.26 -8.00
N LEU A 256 18.05 -4.38 -8.55
CA LEU A 256 17.57 -5.54 -9.28
C LEU A 256 17.20 -5.10 -10.70
N ASP A 257 17.65 -5.84 -11.69
CA ASP A 257 17.06 -5.76 -13.03
C ASP A 257 15.85 -6.70 -13.16
N SER A 258 15.17 -6.67 -14.30
CA SER A 258 13.98 -7.49 -14.56
C SER A 258 14.22 -9.00 -14.62
N THR A 259 15.49 -9.44 -14.65
CA THR A 259 15.85 -10.85 -14.59
C THR A 259 16.02 -11.34 -13.16
N GLN A 260 16.01 -10.43 -12.18
CA GLN A 260 16.25 -10.73 -10.78
C GLN A 260 15.01 -10.54 -9.92
N TYR A 261 14.92 -11.30 -8.83
CA TYR A 261 13.87 -11.18 -7.83
C TYR A 261 14.35 -11.61 -6.44
N ILE A 262 13.55 -11.32 -5.42
CA ILE A 262 13.88 -11.60 -4.02
C ILE A 262 13.06 -12.78 -3.49
N ILE A 263 13.70 -13.65 -2.70
CA ILE A 263 13.04 -14.54 -1.75
C ILE A 263 13.39 -14.07 -0.33
N LEU A 264 12.38 -13.77 0.47
CA LEU A 264 12.59 -13.34 1.86
C LEU A 264 13.00 -14.53 2.76
N GLU A 265 14.01 -14.31 3.59
CA GLU A 265 14.38 -15.19 4.68
C GLU A 265 14.01 -14.54 6.02
N LYS A 266 14.20 -15.28 7.13
CA LYS A 266 13.87 -14.77 8.47
C LYS A 266 14.64 -13.48 8.80
N ASP A 267 15.95 -13.46 8.53
CA ASP A 267 16.86 -12.37 8.91
C ASP A 267 17.61 -11.78 7.70
N GLY A 268 17.15 -12.10 6.48
CA GLY A 268 17.83 -11.76 5.24
C GLY A 268 16.95 -11.96 4.01
N TYR A 269 17.58 -11.98 2.84
CA TYR A 269 16.93 -12.27 1.57
C TYR A 269 17.92 -12.88 0.58
N LYS A 270 17.41 -13.67 -0.36
CA LYS A 270 18.18 -14.16 -1.52
C LYS A 270 17.75 -13.41 -2.77
N ILE A 271 18.74 -12.97 -3.54
CA ILE A 271 18.52 -12.48 -4.90
C ILE A 271 18.69 -13.67 -5.83
N ILE A 272 17.65 -13.98 -6.59
CA ILE A 272 17.62 -15.06 -7.58
C ILE A 272 17.59 -14.45 -8.97
N THR A 273 18.36 -15.01 -9.90
CA THR A 273 18.34 -14.63 -11.32
C THR A 273 17.59 -15.68 -12.12
N ASN A 274 16.52 -15.29 -12.81
CA ASN A 274 15.83 -16.12 -13.78
C ASN A 274 16.63 -16.15 -15.09
N CYS A 275 17.20 -17.31 -15.41
CA CYS A 275 17.81 -17.61 -16.72
C CYS A 275 16.75 -18.02 -17.75
#